data_AF-A0A2R6IMN1-F1
#
_entry.id   AF-A0A2R6IMN1-F1
#
_cell.length_a   1.000
_cell.length_b   1.000
_cell.length_c   1.000
_cell.angle_alpha   90.00
_cell.angle_beta   90.00
_cell.angle_gamma   90.00
#
_symmetry.space_group_name_H-M   'P 1'
#
loop_
_entity.id
_entity.type
_entity.pdbx_description
1 polymer ?
#
loop_
_entity_poly.entity_id
_entity_poly.type
_entity_poly.pdbx_seq_one_letter_code
_entity_poly.pdbx_strand_id
1 'polypeptide(L)'
;YNRRAIESLADDETIGDHMSASLDILYHAHTHGYEIEEVATTIDYGIEEGSSQHPLQHGIALVMSIVRTIERERPITILGVPGVLSTALGVGLGYWAFSLYLRSGGLPTGPALLSSVFTILGILAAFTAIILHSLAVYHE
;
A
#
# COMPACT_ATOMS: atom_id res chain seq x y z
N TYR A 1 -26.34 1.77 -15.55
CA TYR A 1 -26.19 2.94 -14.66
C TYR A 1 -27.41 3.84 -14.73
N ASN A 2 -27.82 4.45 -13.61
CA ASN A 2 -28.82 5.51 -13.60
C ASN A 2 -28.17 6.87 -13.90
N ARG A 3 -28.98 7.92 -14.08
CA ARG A 3 -28.46 9.27 -14.42
C ARG A 3 -27.42 9.77 -13.41
N ARG A 4 -27.70 9.65 -12.12
CA ARG A 4 -26.82 10.10 -11.04
C ARG A 4 -25.44 9.44 -11.11
N ALA A 5 -25.40 8.12 -11.31
CA ALA A 5 -24.14 7.38 -11.42
C ALA A 5 -23.35 7.77 -12.67
N ILE A 6 -24.03 8.05 -13.80
CA ILE A 6 -23.36 8.49 -15.03
C ILE A 6 -22.74 9.88 -14.84
N GLU A 7 -23.49 10.81 -14.24
CA GLU A 7 -23.01 12.17 -13.97
C GLU A 7 -21.81 12.14 -13.01
N SER A 8 -21.89 11.40 -11.90
CA SER A 8 -20.78 11.33 -10.93
C SER A 8 -19.54 10.65 -11.49
N LEU A 9 -19.69 9.63 -12.34
CA LEU A 9 -18.56 8.98 -13.01
C LEU A 9 -17.92 9.90 -14.06
N ALA A 10 -18.71 10.73 -14.75
CA ALA A 10 -18.20 11.67 -15.74
C ALA A 10 -17.43 12.84 -15.10
N ASP A 11 -17.81 13.23 -13.89
CA ASP A 11 -17.18 14.32 -13.14
C ASP A 11 -15.95 13.87 -12.31
N ASP A 12 -15.66 12.55 -12.22
CA ASP A 12 -14.54 12.01 -11.44
C ASP A 12 -13.24 11.95 -12.27
N GLU A 13 -12.39 12.97 -12.12
CA GLU A 13 -11.08 13.07 -12.79
C GLU A 13 -10.05 12.02 -12.31
N THR A 14 -10.36 11.24 -11.27
CA THR A 14 -9.44 10.20 -10.75
C THR A 14 -9.55 8.88 -11.50
N ILE A 15 -10.59 8.69 -12.31
CA ILE A 15 -10.80 7.49 -13.12
C ILE A 15 -9.83 7.50 -14.31
N GLY A 16 -9.00 6.48 -14.42
CA GLY A 16 -8.03 6.36 -15.51
C GLY A 16 -8.66 6.08 -16.88
N ASP A 17 -7.89 6.27 -17.94
CA ASP A 17 -8.24 6.05 -19.35
C ASP A 17 -7.70 4.71 -19.90
N HIS A 18 -7.29 3.81 -19.01
CA HIS A 18 -6.64 2.54 -19.33
C HIS A 18 -7.39 1.37 -18.69
N MET A 19 -6.83 0.16 -18.75
CA MET A 19 -7.46 -1.05 -18.21
C MET A 19 -7.76 -0.98 -16.69
N SER A 20 -7.09 -0.09 -15.94
CA SER A 20 -7.37 0.15 -14.52
C SER A 20 -8.71 0.85 -14.26
N ALA A 21 -9.30 1.51 -15.27
CA ALA A 21 -10.56 2.25 -15.14
C ALA A 21 -11.69 1.40 -14.55
N SER A 22 -11.71 0.11 -14.87
CA SER A 22 -12.70 -0.83 -14.32
C SER A 22 -12.65 -0.93 -12.79
N LEU A 23 -11.46 -0.89 -12.19
CA LEU A 23 -11.29 -0.85 -10.74
C LEU A 23 -11.65 0.52 -10.17
N ASP A 24 -11.28 1.59 -10.86
CA ASP A 24 -11.60 2.96 -10.44
C ASP A 24 -13.12 3.18 -10.41
N ILE A 25 -13.86 2.65 -11.39
CA ILE A 25 -15.33 2.67 -11.43
C ILE A 25 -15.95 1.88 -10.27
N LEU A 26 -15.42 0.69 -9.95
CA LEU A 26 -15.88 -0.11 -8.81
C LEU A 26 -15.61 0.61 -7.49
N TYR A 27 -14.43 1.22 -7.35
CA TYR A 27 -14.07 2.01 -6.18
C TYR A 27 -14.97 3.24 -6.03
N HIS A 28 -15.21 3.99 -7.11
CA HIS A 28 -16.13 5.12 -7.15
C HIS A 28 -17.55 4.71 -6.73
N ALA A 29 -18.05 3.59 -7.26
CA ALA A 29 -19.37 3.07 -6.89
C ALA A 29 -19.44 2.69 -5.40
N HIS A 30 -18.37 2.09 -4.86
CA HIS A 30 -18.28 1.76 -3.44
C HIS A 30 -18.26 3.01 -2.55
N THR A 31 -17.42 4.02 -2.87
CA THR A 31 -17.30 5.25 -2.08
C THR A 31 -18.57 6.10 -2.10
N HIS A 32 -19.32 6.07 -3.21
CA HIS A 32 -20.60 6.78 -3.35
C HIS A 32 -21.81 5.98 -2.87
N GLY A 33 -21.61 4.74 -2.38
CA GLY A 33 -22.67 3.89 -1.85
C GLY A 33 -23.69 3.45 -2.89
N TYR A 34 -23.26 3.25 -4.14
CA TYR A 34 -24.12 2.74 -5.20
C TYR A 34 -24.38 1.24 -5.03
N GLU A 35 -25.63 0.82 -5.26
CA GLU A 35 -25.95 -0.60 -5.36
C GLU A 35 -25.42 -1.16 -6.68
N ILE A 36 -24.70 -2.28 -6.57
CA ILE A 36 -24.11 -3.00 -7.69
C ILE A 36 -24.75 -4.39 -7.73
N GLU A 37 -25.26 -4.78 -8.89
CA GLU A 37 -25.76 -6.12 -9.16
C GLU A 37 -24.91 -6.73 -10.27
N GLU A 38 -24.26 -7.86 -9.97
CA GLU A 38 -23.51 -8.63 -10.96
C GLU A 38 -24.45 -9.64 -11.64
N VAL A 39 -24.58 -9.53 -12.95
CA VAL A 39 -25.40 -10.44 -13.76
C VAL A 39 -24.47 -11.41 -14.49
N ALA A 40 -24.72 -12.71 -14.33
CA ALA A 40 -23.94 -13.74 -14.99
C ALA A 40 -24.02 -13.57 -16.52
N THR A 41 -22.85 -13.50 -17.16
CA THR A 41 -22.72 -13.41 -18.61
C THR A 41 -21.53 -14.25 -19.08
N THR A 42 -21.56 -14.70 -20.33
CA THR A 42 -20.42 -15.39 -20.96
C THR A 42 -19.97 -14.56 -22.15
N ILE A 43 -18.72 -14.12 -22.11
CA ILE A 43 -18.10 -13.33 -23.17
C ILE A 43 -16.95 -14.15 -23.73
N ASP A 44 -17.06 -14.54 -25.00
CA ASP A 44 -16.03 -15.22 -25.76
C ASP A 44 -15.72 -14.37 -27.00
N TYR A 45 -14.46 -13.98 -27.15
CA TYR A 45 -13.99 -13.15 -28.26
C TYR A 45 -13.43 -13.97 -29.43
N GLY A 46 -13.32 -15.30 -29.29
CA GLY A 46 -12.92 -16.22 -30.35
C GLY A 46 -11.49 -16.02 -30.88
N ILE A 47 -10.56 -15.52 -30.07
CA ILE A 47 -9.19 -15.16 -30.47
C ILE A 47 -8.16 -15.80 -29.54
N GLU A 48 -7.10 -16.40 -30.12
CA GLU A 48 -6.05 -17.11 -29.38
C GLU A 48 -5.21 -16.20 -28.46
N GLU A 49 -5.07 -14.92 -28.81
CA GLU A 49 -4.33 -13.90 -28.04
C GLU A 49 -5.24 -12.72 -27.67
N GLY A 50 -6.31 -12.99 -26.91
CA GLY A 50 -7.34 -12.01 -26.57
C GLY A 50 -6.91 -10.85 -25.65
N SER A 51 -5.67 -10.85 -25.16
CA SER A 51 -5.12 -9.76 -24.33
C SER A 51 -3.95 -9.09 -25.02
N SER A 52 -4.03 -7.77 -25.18
CA SER A 52 -2.94 -6.93 -25.68
C SER A 52 -1.79 -6.76 -24.67
N GLN A 53 -1.92 -7.29 -23.46
CA GLN A 53 -0.98 -7.12 -22.34
C GLN A 53 -0.45 -8.49 -21.88
N HIS A 54 0.85 -8.55 -21.59
CA HIS A 54 1.45 -9.75 -21.03
C HIS A 54 0.92 -9.99 -19.59
N PRO A 55 0.35 -11.16 -19.25
CA PRO A 55 -0.38 -11.38 -17.99
C PRO A 55 0.43 -11.04 -16.72
N LEU A 56 1.73 -11.32 -16.74
CA LEU A 56 2.66 -11.01 -15.66
C LEU A 56 2.87 -9.50 -15.48
N GLN A 57 3.09 -8.76 -16.57
CA GLN A 57 3.25 -7.31 -16.50
C GLN A 57 1.96 -6.64 -16.06
N HIS A 58 0.82 -7.14 -16.53
CA HIS A 58 -0.49 -6.63 -16.17
C HIS A 58 -0.80 -6.87 -14.67
N GLY A 59 -0.53 -8.09 -14.18
CA GLY A 59 -0.72 -8.41 -12.76
C GLY A 59 0.16 -7.56 -11.84
N ILE A 60 1.43 -7.32 -12.21
CA ILE A 60 2.32 -6.44 -11.44
C ILE A 60 1.81 -5.00 -11.44
N ALA A 61 1.32 -4.49 -12.57
CA ALA A 61 0.74 -3.15 -12.64
C ALA A 61 -0.48 -3.01 -11.72
N LEU A 62 -1.34 -4.05 -11.66
CA LEU A 62 -2.51 -4.07 -10.78
C LEU A 62 -2.12 -4.02 -9.30
N VAL A 63 -1.14 -4.82 -8.87
CA VAL A 63 -0.62 -4.82 -7.49
C VAL A 63 -0.03 -3.45 -7.14
N MET A 64 0.71 -2.83 -8.05
CA MET A 64 1.29 -1.50 -7.83
C MET A 64 0.21 -0.41 -7.70
N SER A 65 -0.89 -0.50 -8.48
CA SER A 65 -2.04 0.39 -8.32
C SER A 65 -2.72 0.21 -6.96
N ILE A 66 -2.94 -1.03 -6.52
CA ILE A 66 -3.51 -1.30 -5.18
C ILE A 66 -2.62 -0.74 -4.08
N VAL A 67 -1.30 -0.99 -4.14
CA VAL A 67 -0.35 -0.45 -3.16
C VAL A 67 -0.42 1.07 -3.11
N ARG A 68 -0.46 1.75 -4.27
CA ARG A 68 -0.62 3.21 -4.34
C ARG A 68 -1.93 3.71 -3.73
N THR A 69 -3.04 3.02 -3.98
CA THR A 69 -4.35 3.38 -3.42
C THR A 69 -4.36 3.24 -1.89
N ILE A 70 -3.87 2.12 -1.36
CA ILE A 70 -3.84 1.90 0.09
C ILE A 70 -2.81 2.84 0.78
N GLU A 71 -1.68 3.13 0.12
CA GLU A 71 -0.69 4.10 0.59
C GLU A 71 -1.28 5.51 0.73
N ARG A 72 -2.21 5.89 -0.17
CA ARG A 72 -3.00 7.13 -0.05
C ARG A 72 -4.02 7.09 1.08
N GLU A 73 -4.77 6.00 1.21
CA GLU A 73 -5.89 5.93 2.16
C GLU A 73 -5.49 5.71 3.63
N ARG A 74 -4.44 4.91 3.89
CA ARG A 74 -4.06 4.48 5.25
C ARG A 74 -2.53 4.41 5.48
N PRO A 75 -1.76 5.46 5.17
CA PRO A 75 -0.29 5.42 5.25
C PRO A 75 0.24 5.05 6.65
N ILE A 76 -0.44 5.47 7.71
CA ILE A 76 -0.09 5.13 9.10
C ILE A 76 -0.16 3.62 9.37
N THR A 77 -1.12 2.91 8.78
CA THR A 77 -1.33 1.48 9.11
C THR A 77 -0.33 0.59 8.37
N ILE A 78 0.03 0.96 7.12
CA ILE A 78 0.94 0.16 6.28
C ILE A 78 2.40 0.39 6.63
N LEU A 79 2.80 1.64 6.93
CA LEU A 79 4.20 1.99 7.17
C LEU A 79 4.44 2.41 8.62
N GLY A 80 3.52 3.13 9.23
CA GLY A 80 3.68 3.68 10.58
C GLY A 80 3.71 2.59 11.66
N VAL A 81 2.68 1.75 11.72
CA VAL A 81 2.59 0.65 12.70
C VAL A 81 3.78 -0.32 12.60
N PRO A 82 4.10 -0.91 11.43
CA PRO A 82 5.27 -1.78 11.33
C PRO A 82 6.59 -1.03 11.54
N GLY A 83 6.68 0.25 11.17
CA GLY A 83 7.83 1.10 11.46
C GLY A 83 8.09 1.24 12.95
N VAL A 84 7.07 1.60 13.73
CA VAL A 84 7.15 1.72 15.19
C VAL A 84 7.48 0.38 15.85
N LEU A 85 6.86 -0.72 15.41
CA LEU A 85 7.16 -2.06 15.91
C LEU A 85 8.61 -2.47 15.61
N SER A 86 9.09 -2.18 14.41
CA SER A 86 10.49 -2.40 14.01
C SER A 86 11.46 -1.60 14.87
N THR A 87 11.15 -0.32 15.13
CA THR A 87 11.96 0.52 16.03
C THR A 87 11.97 -0.02 17.46
N ALA A 88 10.81 -0.42 17.99
CA ALA A 88 10.71 -1.01 19.33
C ALA A 88 11.52 -2.31 19.44
N LEU A 89 11.47 -3.16 18.41
CA LEU A 89 12.29 -4.37 18.31
C LEU A 89 13.79 -4.03 18.26
N GLY A 90 14.17 -3.04 17.46
CA GLY A 90 15.54 -2.54 17.38
C GLY A 90 16.06 -2.06 18.74
N VAL A 91 15.28 -1.26 19.46
CA VAL A 91 15.62 -0.81 20.83
C VAL A 91 15.74 -1.99 21.79
N GLY A 92 14.86 -2.98 21.71
CA GLY A 92 14.94 -4.21 22.53
C GLY A 92 16.21 -5.02 22.26
N LEU A 93 16.59 -5.18 20.99
CA LEU A 93 17.84 -5.81 20.58
C LEU A 93 19.06 -5.00 21.05
N GLY A 94 18.97 -3.67 21.03
CA GLY A 94 20.01 -2.78 21.53
C GLY A 94 20.21 -2.90 23.04
N TYR A 95 19.12 -2.97 23.80
CA TYR A 95 19.17 -3.24 25.24
C TYR A 95 19.80 -4.61 25.52
N TRP A 96 19.42 -5.64 24.75
CA TRP A 96 20.03 -6.96 24.88
C TRP A 96 21.53 -6.94 24.55
N ALA A 97 21.93 -6.28 23.46
CA ALA A 97 23.33 -6.08 23.09
C ALA A 97 24.12 -5.37 24.19
N PHE A 98 23.56 -4.30 24.77
CA PHE A 98 24.17 -3.57 25.87
C PHE A 98 24.34 -4.46 27.10
N SER A 99 23.32 -5.26 27.44
CA SER A 99 23.39 -6.19 28.58
C SER A 99 24.48 -7.25 28.41
N LEU A 100 24.74 -7.70 27.17
CA LEU A 100 25.78 -8.68 26.88
C LEU A 100 27.16 -8.03 26.97
N TYR A 101 27.31 -6.80 26.47
CA TYR A 101 28.54 -6.01 26.60
C TYR A 101 28.98 -5.85 28.06
N LEU A 102 28.04 -5.53 28.96
CA LEU A 102 28.30 -5.41 30.40
C LEU A 102 28.79 -6.71 31.05
N ARG A 103 28.40 -7.88 30.52
CA ARG A 103 28.75 -9.20 31.07
C ARG A 103 30.06 -9.74 30.50
N SER A 104 30.27 -9.57 29.20
CA SER A 104 31.42 -10.14 28.49
C SER A 104 32.61 -9.18 28.38
N GLY A 105 32.39 -7.88 28.58
CA GLY A 105 33.38 -6.82 28.34
C GLY A 105 33.67 -6.55 26.86
N GLY A 106 33.09 -7.35 25.95
CA GLY A 106 33.27 -7.26 24.50
C GLY A 106 31.97 -6.89 23.80
N LEU A 107 32.07 -6.07 22.75
CA LEU A 107 30.89 -5.55 22.06
C LEU A 107 30.25 -6.65 21.19
N PRO A 108 28.99 -7.03 21.43
CA PRO A 108 28.35 -8.12 20.70
C PRO A 108 27.88 -7.65 19.33
N THR A 109 28.74 -7.82 18.32
CA THR A 109 28.56 -7.27 16.98
C THR A 109 27.23 -7.67 16.32
N GLY A 110 26.81 -8.93 16.47
CA GLY A 110 25.56 -9.42 15.85
C GLY A 110 24.31 -8.67 16.34
N PRO A 111 23.96 -8.74 17.64
CA PRO A 111 22.83 -8.01 18.20
C PRO A 111 22.92 -6.49 18.02
N ALA A 112 24.12 -5.92 18.11
CA ALA A 112 24.33 -4.48 17.92
C ALA A 112 24.02 -4.04 16.47
N LEU A 113 24.46 -4.81 15.47
CA LEU A 113 24.15 -4.54 14.06
C LEU A 113 22.65 -4.70 13.78
N LEU A 114 22.04 -5.79 14.26
CA LEU A 114 20.60 -6.03 14.07
C LEU A 114 19.77 -4.91 14.70
N SER A 115 20.10 -4.52 15.94
CA SER A 115 19.51 -3.38 16.64
C SER A 115 19.57 -2.11 15.79
N SER A 116 20.75 -1.80 15.23
CA SER A 116 20.96 -0.58 14.45
C SER A 116 20.12 -0.58 13.17
N VAL A 117 20.10 -1.69 12.43
CA VAL A 117 19.34 -1.84 11.18
C VAL A 117 17.84 -1.72 11.44
N PHE A 118 17.29 -2.46 12.41
CA PHE A 118 15.86 -2.42 12.72
C PHE A 118 15.40 -1.05 13.23
N THR A 119 16.25 -0.38 14.02
CA THR A 119 15.97 0.97 14.54
C THR A 119 15.93 1.99 13.41
N ILE A 120 16.95 2.01 12.54
CA ILE A 120 17.04 2.96 11.42
C ILE A 120 15.90 2.72 10.43
N LEU A 121 15.67 1.49 10.00
CA LEU A 121 14.60 1.16 9.06
C LEU A 121 13.22 1.47 9.65
N GLY A 122 12.99 1.17 10.93
CA GLY A 122 11.72 1.46 11.58
C GLY A 122 11.44 2.95 11.69
N ILE A 123 12.45 3.76 12.04
CA ILE A 123 12.34 5.22 12.13
C ILE A 123 12.06 5.82 10.74
N LEU A 124 12.80 5.39 9.71
CA LEU A 124 12.56 5.84 8.34
C LEU A 124 11.14 5.50 7.87
N ALA A 125 10.67 4.28 8.10
CA ALA A 125 9.32 3.87 7.75
C ALA A 125 8.25 4.69 8.50
N ALA A 126 8.44 4.96 9.79
CA ALA A 126 7.54 5.79 10.57
C ALA A 126 7.49 7.24 10.06
N PHE A 127 8.64 7.84 9.73
CA PHE A 127 8.68 9.17 9.12
C PHE A 127 8.01 9.20 7.74
N THR A 128 8.27 8.21 6.89
CA THR A 128 7.59 8.10 5.59
C THR A 128 6.08 8.01 5.76
N ALA A 129 5.60 7.24 6.73
CA ALA A 129 4.17 7.15 7.04
C ALA A 129 3.57 8.49 7.47
N ILE A 130 4.28 9.25 8.31
CA ILE A 130 3.85 10.59 8.75
C ILE A 130 3.81 11.55 7.56
N ILE A 131 4.84 11.53 6.70
CA ILE A 131 4.90 12.40 5.51
C ILE A 131 3.76 12.09 4.55
N LEU A 132 3.54 10.81 4.23
CA LEU A 132 2.45 10.37 3.36
C LEU A 132 1.09 10.72 3.95
N HIS A 133 0.91 10.54 5.26
CA HIS A 133 -0.33 10.95 5.94
C HIS A 133 -0.54 12.46 5.86
N SER A 134 0.52 13.25 6.10
CA SER A 134 0.46 14.71 6.00
C SER A 134 0.11 15.15 4.59
N LEU A 135 0.66 14.51 3.55
CA LEU A 135 0.32 14.82 2.17
C LEU A 135 -1.13 14.45 1.87
N ALA A 136 -1.59 13.28 2.31
CA ALA A 136 -2.98 12.87 2.13
C ALA A 136 -3.96 13.84 2.80
N VAL A 137 -3.62 14.40 3.97
CA VAL A 137 -4.50 15.31 4.72
C VAL A 137 -4.45 16.76 4.23
N TYR A 138 -3.30 17.25 3.75
CA TYR A 138 -3.11 18.67 3.38
C TYR A 138 -3.15 18.96 1.87
N HIS A 139 -3.20 17.94 1.02
CA HIS A 139 -3.28 18.07 -0.44
C HIS A 139 -4.67 17.65 -0.98
N GLU A 140 -5.71 17.82 -0.15
CA GLU A 140 -7.13 17.87 -0.51
C GLU A 140 -7.67 19.31 -0.47
#